data_AF-A0A2V5UKY6-F1
#
_entry.id   AF-A0A2V5UKY6-F1
#
_cell.length_a   1.000
_cell.length_b   1.000
_cell.length_c   1.000
_cell.angle_alpha   90.00
_cell.angle_beta   90.00
_cell.angle_gamma   90.00
#
_symmetry.space_group_name_H-M   'P 1'
#
loop_
_entity.id
_entity.type
_entity.pdbx_description
1 polymer ?
#
loop_
_entity_poly.entity_id
_entity_poly.type
_entity_poly.pdbx_seq_one_letter_code
_entity_poly.pdbx_strand_id
1 'polypeptide(L)'
;MRPLRGSQTEYREKDRLNPPIPDMECDVDRIVSYVSCYSSVIGTREEAGDLFTRFVDELQSTLPSDRWRKIKDEPRINSIRSYIYEDQHSAAHIDLDLIARADSYMVTIFGWTATNPQL
;
A
#
# COMPACT_ATOMS: atom_id res chain seq x y z
N MET A 1 29.32 -8.92 14.18
CA MET A 1 27.91 -8.72 13.77
C MET A 1 27.86 -8.85 12.25
N ARG A 2 27.13 -9.84 11.71
CA ARG A 2 26.92 -9.99 10.27
C ARG A 2 25.69 -9.17 9.86
N PRO A 3 25.68 -8.50 8.71
CA PRO A 3 24.46 -7.89 8.20
C PRO A 3 23.49 -9.01 7.84
N LEU A 4 22.26 -8.90 8.34
CA LEU A 4 21.12 -9.71 7.93
C LEU A 4 20.79 -9.33 6.48
N ARG A 5 21.52 -9.92 5.53
CA ARG A 5 21.15 -9.88 4.12
C ARG A 5 19.94 -10.81 3.98
N GLY A 6 18.79 -10.26 3.62
CA GLY A 6 17.59 -11.03 3.30
C GLY A 6 17.94 -12.21 2.40
N SER A 7 17.44 -13.38 2.76
CA SER A 7 17.69 -14.63 2.03
C SER A 7 17.12 -14.51 0.62
N GLN A 8 17.80 -15.07 -0.39
CA GLN A 8 17.26 -15.15 -1.76
C GLN A 8 15.89 -15.86 -1.83
N THR A 9 15.47 -16.55 -0.78
CA THR A 9 14.13 -17.16 -0.66
C THR A 9 13.01 -16.14 -0.41
N GLU A 10 13.25 -15.00 0.24
CA GLU A 10 12.22 -13.95 0.45
C GLU A 10 11.71 -13.36 -0.88
N TYR A 11 12.56 -13.34 -1.91
CA TYR A 11 12.18 -12.91 -3.26
C TYR A 11 11.40 -13.97 -4.04
N ARG A 12 11.38 -15.22 -3.58
CA ARG A 12 10.76 -16.35 -4.30
C ARG A 12 9.30 -16.58 -3.92
N GLU A 13 8.85 -15.99 -2.84
CA GLU A 13 7.50 -16.15 -2.27
C GLU A 13 6.56 -14.97 -2.61
N LYS A 14 7.09 -13.97 -3.33
CA LYS A 14 6.34 -12.83 -3.82
C LYS A 14 6.00 -13.00 -5.28
N ASP A 15 4.72 -13.13 -5.58
CA ASP A 15 4.26 -13.05 -6.97
C ASP A 15 4.11 -11.59 -7.35
N ARG A 16 4.83 -11.18 -8.38
CA ARG A 16 4.58 -9.89 -9.02
C ARG A 16 3.19 -9.89 -9.63
N LEU A 17 2.35 -8.95 -9.20
CA LEU A 17 1.12 -8.64 -9.88
C LEU A 17 1.41 -7.67 -11.02
N ASN A 18 0.61 -7.74 -12.08
CA ASN A 18 0.47 -6.68 -13.07
C ASN A 18 -0.88 -6.01 -12.82
N PRO A 19 -1.01 -5.11 -11.84
CA PRO A 19 -2.27 -4.43 -11.60
C PRO A 19 -2.59 -3.50 -12.77
N PRO A 20 -3.87 -3.13 -12.94
CA PRO A 20 -4.28 -2.11 -13.90
C PRO A 20 -3.77 -0.70 -13.55
N ILE A 21 -3.09 -0.54 -12.41
CA ILE A 21 -2.61 0.71 -11.87
C ILE A 21 -1.23 1.02 -12.47
N PRO A 22 -1.09 1.98 -13.41
CA PRO A 22 0.20 2.36 -13.98
C PRO A 22 1.13 2.93 -12.90
N ASP A 23 2.44 2.72 -13.08
CA ASP A 23 3.52 3.23 -12.23
C ASP A 23 3.60 2.65 -10.80
N MET A 24 2.96 1.49 -10.56
CA MET A 24 3.05 0.75 -9.30
C MET A 24 3.71 -0.62 -9.49
N GLU A 25 4.70 -0.93 -8.65
CA GLU A 25 5.20 -2.28 -8.48
C GLU A 25 4.44 -2.97 -7.35
N CYS A 26 3.68 -4.02 -7.68
CA CYS A 26 2.87 -4.76 -6.71
C CYS A 26 3.34 -6.20 -6.58
N ASP A 27 3.36 -6.67 -5.34
CA ASP A 27 3.72 -8.03 -4.96
C ASP A 27 2.65 -8.62 -4.03
N VAL A 28 2.36 -9.91 -4.17
CA VAL A 28 1.59 -10.69 -3.19
C VAL A 28 2.54 -11.53 -2.36
N ASP A 29 2.52 -11.34 -1.05
CA ASP A 29 3.05 -12.30 -0.11
C ASP A 29 1.99 -13.38 0.16
N ARG A 30 2.25 -14.59 -0.36
CA ARG A 30 1.32 -15.73 -0.23
C ARG A 30 1.27 -16.32 1.17
N ILE A 31 2.29 -16.11 2.01
CA ILE A 31 2.35 -16.68 3.36
C ILE A 31 1.39 -15.92 4.27
N VAL A 32 1.41 -14.58 4.18
CA VAL A 32 0.55 -13.72 4.99
C VAL A 32 -0.71 -13.23 4.26
N SER A 33 -0.98 -13.72 3.04
CA SER A 33 -2.13 -13.32 2.20
C SER A 33 -2.25 -11.80 2.09
N TYR A 34 -1.14 -11.16 1.77
CA TYR A 34 -0.98 -9.71 1.80
C TYR A 34 -0.51 -9.19 0.45
N VAL A 35 -1.07 -8.07 0.03
CA VAL A 35 -0.67 -7.34 -1.18
C VAL A 35 0.07 -6.07 -0.76
N SER A 36 1.24 -5.85 -1.35
CA SER A 36 1.97 -4.60 -1.23
C SER A 36 2.26 -3.99 -2.58
N CYS A 37 1.95 -2.72 -2.75
CA CYS A 37 2.26 -1.95 -3.93
C CYS A 37 3.02 -0.69 -3.58
N TYR A 38 4.02 -0.36 -4.40
CA TYR A 38 4.87 0.80 -4.23
C TYR A 38 4.97 1.56 -5.53
N SER A 39 4.84 2.89 -5.47
CA SER A 39 5.16 3.73 -6.63
C SER A 39 6.67 3.77 -6.83
N SER A 40 7.09 4.19 -8.01
CA SER A 40 8.44 4.72 -8.19
C SER A 40 8.69 5.89 -7.22
N VAL A 41 9.97 6.21 -7.00
CA VAL A 41 10.37 7.34 -6.15
C VAL A 41 10.07 8.65 -6.88
N ILE A 42 9.37 9.56 -6.21
CA ILE A 42 8.89 10.82 -6.79
C ILE A 42 9.68 11.98 -6.21
N GLY A 43 10.17 12.88 -7.07
CA GLY A 43 11.04 13.99 -6.65
C GLY A 43 10.29 15.19 -6.05
N THR A 44 8.98 15.31 -6.30
CA THR A 44 8.21 16.48 -5.87
C THR A 44 6.96 16.10 -5.09
N ARG A 45 6.58 16.95 -4.12
CA ARG A 45 5.38 16.75 -3.30
C ARG A 45 4.09 16.84 -4.13
N GLU A 46 4.09 17.71 -5.13
CA GLU A 46 2.94 17.97 -6.00
C GLU A 46 2.63 16.73 -6.85
N GLU A 47 3.61 16.24 -7.59
CA GLU A 47 3.47 15.02 -8.40
C GLU A 47 3.05 13.81 -7.55
N ALA A 48 3.64 13.66 -6.35
CA ALA A 48 3.27 12.59 -5.44
C ALA A 48 1.85 12.76 -4.87
N GLY A 49 1.41 13.99 -4.64
CA GLY A 49 0.06 14.32 -4.24
C GLY A 49 -0.97 14.03 -5.32
N ASP A 50 -0.63 14.32 -6.57
CA ASP A 50 -1.48 14.05 -7.74
C ASP A 50 -1.59 12.54 -8.00
N LEU A 51 -0.48 11.80 -7.90
CA LEU A 51 -0.50 10.34 -7.99
C LEU A 51 -1.33 9.72 -6.86
N PHE A 52 -1.13 10.17 -5.62
CA PHE A 52 -1.90 9.70 -4.48
C PHE A 52 -3.39 9.94 -4.66
N THR A 53 -3.79 11.13 -5.13
CA THR A 53 -5.20 11.46 -5.36
C THR A 53 -5.80 10.58 -6.46
N ARG A 54 -5.06 10.34 -7.56
CA ARG A 54 -5.49 9.42 -8.61
C ARG A 54 -5.76 8.01 -8.07
N PHE A 55 -4.90 7.47 -7.20
CA PHE A 55 -5.14 6.15 -6.60
C PHE A 55 -6.31 6.13 -5.62
N VAL A 56 -6.50 7.19 -4.83
CA VAL A 56 -7.70 7.32 -4.00
C VAL A 56 -8.94 7.24 -4.89
N ASP A 57 -8.99 8.03 -5.96
CA ASP A 57 -10.16 8.12 -6.84
C ASP A 57 -10.44 6.78 -7.56
N GLU A 58 -9.40 6.13 -8.07
CA GLU A 58 -9.52 4.82 -8.73
C GLU A 58 -10.04 3.74 -7.77
N LEU A 59 -9.48 3.64 -6.57
CA LEU A 59 -9.91 2.67 -5.56
C LEU A 59 -11.32 2.97 -5.05
N GLN A 60 -11.68 4.24 -4.85
CA GLN A 60 -13.02 4.66 -4.45
C GLN A 60 -14.07 4.46 -5.55
N SER A 61 -13.67 4.47 -6.82
CA SER A 61 -14.56 4.12 -7.94
C SER A 61 -14.87 2.63 -8.02
N THR A 62 -13.97 1.80 -7.49
CA THR A 62 -14.06 0.33 -7.56
C THR A 62 -14.67 -0.27 -6.30
N LEU A 63 -14.45 0.36 -5.14
CA LEU A 63 -14.87 -0.13 -3.82
C LEU A 63 -15.92 0.78 -3.17
N PRO A 64 -16.84 0.25 -2.34
CA PRO A 64 -17.87 1.04 -1.66
C PRO A 64 -17.31 2.27 -0.93
N SER A 65 -17.88 3.44 -1.21
CA SER A 65 -17.37 4.75 -0.74
C SER A 65 -17.58 5.00 0.75
N ASP A 66 -18.59 4.38 1.36
CA ASP A 66 -18.96 4.50 2.78
C ASP A 66 -17.94 3.84 3.73
N ARG A 67 -17.03 3.03 3.19
CA ARG A 67 -16.04 2.25 3.94
C ARG A 67 -14.65 2.89 3.99
N TRP A 68 -14.47 4.04 3.33
CA TRP A 68 -13.21 4.77 3.31
C TRP A 68 -13.14 5.80 4.43
N ARG A 69 -12.01 5.83 5.12
CA ARG A 69 -11.69 6.78 6.19
C ARG A 69 -10.41 7.51 5.84
N LYS A 70 -10.53 8.83 5.64
CA LYS A 70 -9.36 9.70 5.53
C LYS A 70 -8.75 9.89 6.92
N ILE A 71 -7.49 9.52 7.10
CA ILE A 71 -6.76 9.83 8.33
C ILE A 71 -6.03 11.15 8.10
N LYS A 72 -6.50 12.19 8.79
CA LYS A 72 -5.97 13.55 8.61
C LYS A 72 -4.81 13.89 9.55
N ASP A 73 -4.66 13.21 10.69
CA ASP A 73 -3.95 13.87 11.81
C ASP A 73 -2.79 13.12 12.47
N GLU A 74 -2.42 11.92 12.05
CA GLU A 74 -1.04 11.47 12.32
C GLU A 74 -0.71 10.30 11.39
N PRO A 75 0.04 10.57 10.32
CA PRO A 75 0.46 9.51 9.42
C PRO A 75 1.30 8.48 10.17
N ARG A 76 1.05 7.19 9.90
CA ARG A 76 2.00 6.12 10.24
C ARG A 76 3.41 6.56 9.86
N ILE A 77 4.43 6.21 10.66
CA ILE A 77 5.82 6.70 10.57
C ILE A 77 6.20 7.19 9.15
N ASN A 78 6.39 8.50 8.99
CA ASN A 78 6.78 9.20 7.75
C ASN A 78 5.73 9.35 6.63
N SER A 79 4.48 8.92 6.81
CA SER A 79 3.40 9.32 5.91
C SER A 79 3.12 10.83 6.03
N ILE A 80 2.47 11.44 5.05
CA ILE A 80 1.96 12.82 5.08
C ILE A 80 0.47 12.88 4.73
N ARG A 81 -0.10 11.79 4.18
CA ARG A 81 -1.52 11.59 3.92
C ARG A 81 -1.82 10.09 3.90
N SER A 82 -2.94 9.70 4.50
CA SER A 82 -3.36 8.30 4.56
C SER A 82 -4.87 8.15 4.36
N TYR A 83 -5.26 7.11 3.63
CA TYR A 83 -6.63 6.63 3.52
C TYR A 83 -6.66 5.16 3.93
N ILE A 84 -7.68 4.79 4.70
CA ILE A 84 -7.93 3.40 5.07
C ILE A 84 -9.30 2.99 4.53
N TYR A 85 -9.37 1.80 3.95
CA TYR A 85 -10.60 1.09 3.66
C TYR A 85 -10.76 -0.07 4.64
N GLU A 86 -11.96 -0.24 5.21
CA GLU A 86 -12.27 -1.37 6.08
C GLU A 86 -13.64 -1.95 5.68
N ASP A 87 -13.67 -3.22 5.28
CA ASP A 87 -14.91 -3.97 5.07
C ASP A 87 -15.14 -4.97 6.20
N GLN A 88 -16.18 -4.75 6.99
CA GLN A 88 -16.56 -5.66 8.08
C GLN A 88 -17.07 -7.02 7.58
N HIS A 89 -17.60 -7.12 6.36
CA HIS A 89 -18.16 -8.38 5.86
C HIS A 89 -17.07 -9.36 5.43
N SER A 90 -16.11 -8.89 4.63
CA SER A 90 -14.98 -9.70 4.17
C SER A 90 -13.75 -9.62 5.08
N ALA A 91 -13.78 -8.77 6.10
CA ALA A 91 -12.62 -8.39 6.91
C ALA A 91 -11.44 -7.87 6.06
N ALA A 92 -11.73 -7.28 4.90
CA ALA A 92 -10.72 -6.69 4.03
C ALA A 92 -10.30 -5.31 4.53
N HIS A 93 -9.00 -5.06 4.47
CA HIS A 93 -8.36 -3.82 4.84
C HIS A 93 -7.46 -3.35 3.70
N ILE A 94 -7.50 -2.06 3.40
CA ILE A 94 -6.56 -1.41 2.47
C ILE A 94 -6.03 -0.14 3.12
N ASP A 95 -4.72 -0.02 3.24
CA ASP A 95 -4.07 1.25 3.54
C ASP A 95 -3.49 1.84 2.26
N LEU A 96 -3.73 3.13 2.05
CA LEU A 96 -3.11 3.92 1.00
C LEU A 96 -2.39 5.11 1.66
N ASP A 97 -1.07 5.18 1.52
CA ASP A 97 -0.24 6.19 2.16
C ASP A 97 0.59 6.97 1.14
N LEU A 98 0.71 8.28 1.34
CA LEU A 98 1.72 9.12 0.71
C LEU A 98 2.84 9.35 1.73
N ILE A 99 4.01 8.79 1.46
CA ILE A 99 5.18 8.83 2.34
C ILE A 99 6.14 9.93 1.91
N ALA A 100 6.57 10.76 2.86
CA ALA A 100 7.69 11.67 2.67
C ALA A 100 8.99 11.03 3.18
N ARG A 101 10.00 11.02 2.33
CA ARG A 101 11.39 10.65 2.64
C ARG A 101 12.24 11.93 2.69
N ALA A 102 13.53 11.80 3.00
CA ALA A 102 14.42 12.94 3.20
C ALA A 102 14.45 13.93 2.02
N ASP A 103 14.35 13.43 0.79
CA ASP A 103 14.48 14.19 -0.46
C ASP A 103 13.49 13.74 -1.54
N SER A 104 12.51 12.92 -1.17
CA SER A 104 11.65 12.22 -2.12
C SER A 104 10.33 11.80 -1.50
N TYR A 105 9.41 11.34 -2.35
CA TYR A 105 8.08 10.91 -1.97
C TYR A 105 7.78 9.54 -2.59
N MET A 106 6.85 8.82 -2.00
CA MET A 106 6.40 7.52 -2.51
C MET A 106 4.96 7.28 -2.09
N VAL A 107 4.17 6.67 -2.96
CA VAL A 107 2.83 6.20 -2.63
C VAL A 107 2.87 4.70 -2.39
N THR A 108 2.22 4.24 -1.31
CA THR A 108 2.11 2.81 -0.99
C THR A 108 0.67 2.40 -0.84
N ILE A 109 0.34 1.21 -1.37
CA ILE A 109 -0.94 0.54 -1.13
C ILE A 109 -0.64 -0.79 -0.45
N PHE A 110 -1.31 -1.06 0.67
CA PHE A 110 -1.23 -2.32 1.36
C PHE A 110 -2.62 -2.89 1.54
N GLY A 111 -2.83 -4.13 1.09
CA GLY A 111 -4.11 -4.81 1.19
C GLY A 111 -3.97 -6.14 1.90
N TRP A 112 -4.89 -6.44 2.81
CA TRP A 112 -4.99 -7.76 3.44
C TRP A 112 -6.42 -8.05 3.84
N THR A 113 -6.73 -9.33 4.04
CA THR A 113 -7.90 -9.73 4.81
C THR A 113 -7.44 -10.13 6.22
N ALA A 114 -8.35 -10.12 7.20
CA ALA A 114 -8.03 -10.71 8.49
C ALA A 114 -7.50 -12.14 8.28
N THR A 115 -6.24 -12.36 8.64
CA THR A 115 -5.66 -13.69 8.72
C THR A 115 -6.35 -14.38 9.90
N ASN A 116 -7.44 -15.11 9.63
CA ASN A 116 -7.76 -16.20 10.54
C ASN A 116 -6.52 -17.10 10.53
N PRO A 117 -5.88 -17.39 11.68
CA PRO A 117 -4.92 -18.47 11.70
C PRO A 117 -5.66 -19.71 11.20
N GLN A 118 -5.18 -20.29 10.10
CA GLN A 118 -5.58 -21.64 9.76
C GLN A 118 -4.96 -22.52 10.85
N LEU A 119 -5.74 -22.78 11.90
CA LEU A 119 -5.45 -23.78 12.94
C LEU A 119 -5.75 -25.17 12.39
#